data_AF-A0A953W6Y2-F1
#
_entry.id   AF-A0A953W6Y2-F1
#
_cell.length_a   1.000
_cell.length_b   1.000
_cell.length_c   1.000
_cell.angle_alpha   90.00
_cell.angle_beta   90.00
_cell.angle_gamma   90.00
#
_symmetry.space_group_name_H-M   'P 1'
#
loop_
_entity.id
_entity.type
_entity.pdbx_description
1 polymer ?
#
loop_
_entity_poly.entity_id
_entity_poly.type
_entity_poly.pdbx_seq_one_letter_code
_entity_poly.pdbx_strand_id
1 'polypeptide(L)' 'MKALLRFAFILTATAVIGLASASPALAKGNPKYAAFVMHADSGDVLFERYADQRRYPASLTK' A
#
# COMPACT_ATOMS: atom_id res chain seq x y z
N MET A 1 28.18 -32.28 -16.11
CA MET A 1 26.76 -32.06 -16.44
C MET A 1 25.84 -32.07 -15.22
N LYS A 2 25.85 -33.12 -14.37
CA LYS A 2 24.98 -33.21 -13.18
C LYS A 2 25.18 -32.09 -12.14
N ALA A 3 26.42 -31.62 -11.95
CA ALA A 3 26.74 -30.51 -11.03
C ALA A 3 26.17 -29.16 -11.51
N LEU A 4 26.22 -28.90 -12.83
CA LEU A 4 25.65 -27.70 -13.45
C LEU A 4 24.11 -27.69 -13.31
N LEU A 5 23.47 -28.85 -13.50
CA LEU A 5 22.02 -29.00 -13.36
C LEU A 5 21.55 -28.77 -11.92
N ARG A 6 22.30 -29.25 -10.93
CA ARG A 6 22.03 -28.99 -9.50
C ARG A 6 22.18 -27.52 -9.14
N PHE A 7 23.20 -26.86 -9.70
CA PHE A 7 23.42 -25.43 -9.49
C PHE A 7 22.27 -24.59 -10.06
N ALA A 8 21.83 -24.90 -11.27
CA ALA A 8 20.68 -24.25 -11.89
C ALA A 8 19.40 -24.44 -11.07
N PHE A 9 19.18 -25.65 -10.52
CA PHE A 9 18.01 -25.95 -9.69
C PHE A 9 18.01 -25.20 -8.35
N ILE A 10 19.18 -25.04 -7.72
CA ILE A 10 19.31 -24.26 -6.47
C ILE A 10 19.03 -22.78 -6.76
N LEU A 11 19.54 -22.26 -7.88
CA LEU A 11 19.34 -20.87 -8.27
C LEU A 11 17.87 -20.55 -8.52
N THR A 12 17.16 -21.42 -9.24
CA THR A 12 15.73 -21.26 -9.50
C THR A 12 14.90 -21.41 -8.23
N ALA A 13 15.21 -22.37 -7.36
CA ALA A 13 14.52 -22.53 -6.09
C ALA A 13 14.66 -21.28 -5.20
N THR A 14 15.84 -20.69 -5.16
CA THR A 14 16.09 -19.48 -4.36
C THR A 14 15.33 -18.27 -4.91
N ALA A 15 15.26 -18.11 -6.24
CA ALA A 15 14.52 -17.04 -6.89
C ALA A 15 13.00 -17.14 -6.64
N VAL A 16 12.44 -18.36 -6.66
CA VAL A 16 11.01 -18.61 -6.40
C VAL A 16 10.64 -18.25 -4.96
N ILE A 17 11.49 -18.63 -3.99
CA ILE A 17 11.27 -18.31 -2.58
C ILE A 17 11.34 -16.80 -2.36
N GLY A 18 12.32 -16.11 -2.97
CA GLY A 18 12.45 -14.65 -2.87
C GLY A 18 11.21 -13.89 -3.36
N LEU A 19 10.63 -14.33 -4.48
CA LEU A 19 9.39 -13.75 -5.01
C LEU A 19 8.18 -14.02 -4.10
N ALA A 20 8.08 -15.21 -3.50
CA ALA A 20 6.98 -15.56 -2.60
C ALA A 20 7.01 -14.76 -1.28
N SER A 21 8.19 -14.31 -0.84
CA SER A 21 8.37 -13.47 0.35
C SER A 21 8.17 -11.97 0.12
N ALA A 22 7.88 -11.53 -1.11
CA ALA A 22 7.59 -10.14 -1.40
C ALA A 22 6.24 -9.75 -0.79
N SER A 23 6.27 -9.17 0.42
CA SER A 23 5.09 -8.56 1.01
C SER A 23 4.62 -7.38 0.15
N PRO A 24 3.29 -7.19 -0.05
CA PRO A 24 2.81 -6.03 -0.77
C PRO A 24 3.35 -4.77 -0.10
N ALA A 25 3.90 -3.86 -0.90
CA ALA A 25 4.34 -2.56 -0.41
C ALA A 25 3.11 -1.79 0.08
N LEU A 26 2.84 -1.86 1.38
CA LEU A 26 1.82 -1.05 2.02
C LEU A 26 2.23 0.40 1.87
N ALA A 27 1.48 1.15 1.06
CA ALA A 27 1.66 2.59 0.92
C ALA A 27 1.54 3.21 2.32
N LYS A 28 2.67 3.69 2.87
CA LYS A 28 2.66 4.35 4.17
C LYS A 28 1.86 5.64 4.05
N GLY A 29 0.90 5.80 4.96
CA GLY A 29 0.11 7.02 5.01
C GLY A 29 0.99 8.23 5.27
N ASN A 30 0.87 9.27 4.44
CA ASN A 30 1.56 10.53 4.68
C ASN A 30 0.86 11.28 5.83
N PRO A 31 1.51 11.49 7.00
CA PRO A 31 0.88 12.15 8.14
C PRO A 31 0.52 13.61 7.87
N LYS A 32 1.11 14.23 6.83
CA LYS A 32 0.79 15.59 6.40
C LYS A 32 -0.63 15.74 5.89
N TYR A 33 -1.28 14.69 5.39
CA TYR A 33 -2.59 14.82 4.73
C TYR A 33 -3.71 14.17 5.54
N ALA A 34 -4.84 14.86 5.60
CA ALA A 34 -6.12 14.29 6.03
C ALA A 34 -6.90 13.84 4.78
N ALA A 35 -7.77 12.86 4.94
CA ALA A 35 -8.62 12.34 3.87
C ALA A 35 -9.94 11.84 4.43
N PHE A 36 -11.02 12.01 3.66
CA PHE A 36 -12.37 11.64 4.04
C PHE A 36 -13.14 11.25 2.77
N VAL A 37 -13.79 10.09 2.79
CA VAL A 37 -14.65 9.59 1.72
C VAL A 37 -15.96 9.17 2.35
N MET A 38 -17.05 9.72 1.82
CA MET A 38 -18.40 9.49 2.30
C MET A 38 -19.29 9.06 1.15
N HIS A 39 -20.21 8.15 1.41
CA HIS A 39 -21.30 7.85 0.50
C HIS A 39 -22.23 9.06 0.41
N ALA A 40 -22.47 9.57 -0.81
CA ALA A 40 -23.15 10.85 -1.01
C ALA A 40 -24.60 10.88 -0.46
N ASP A 41 -25.34 9.79 -0.63
CA ASP A 41 -26.77 9.77 -0.26
C ASP A 41 -27.03 9.40 1.21
N SER A 42 -26.38 8.35 1.73
CA SER A 42 -26.57 7.88 3.11
C SER A 42 -25.76 8.65 4.15
N GLY A 43 -24.67 9.29 3.74
CA GLY A 43 -23.73 9.93 4.66
C GLY A 43 -22.75 8.96 5.34
N ASP A 44 -22.74 7.69 4.93
CA ASP A 44 -21.84 6.68 5.53
C ASP A 44 -20.38 7.00 5.23
N VAL A 45 -19.52 6.95 6.26
CA VAL A 45 -18.08 7.12 6.11
C VAL A 45 -17.46 5.83 5.58
N LEU A 46 -16.94 5.87 4.35
CA LEU A 46 -16.30 4.72 3.71
C LEU A 46 -14.80 4.67 4.01
N PHE A 47 -14.19 5.83 4.24
CA PHE A 47 -12.79 5.94 4.62
C PHE A 47 -12.55 7.28 5.31
N GLU A 48 -11.75 7.26 6.38
CA GLU A 48 -11.26 8.48 7.01
C GLU A 48 -9.82 8.36 7.48
N ARG A 49 -9.16 9.52 7.50
CA ARG A 49 -7.85 9.71 8.10
C ARG A 49 -7.75 11.15 8.60
N TYR A 50 -7.62 11.31 9.91
CA TYR A 50 -7.48 12.61 10.55
C TYR A 50 -8.61 13.59 10.19
N ALA A 51 -9.84 13.09 9.98
CA ALA A 51 -10.96 13.86 9.45
C ALA A 51 -11.31 15.10 10.30
N ASP A 52 -11.24 14.96 11.63
CA ASP A 52 -11.58 16.04 12.57
C ASP A 52 -10.42 17.00 12.88
N GLN A 53 -9.23 16.76 12.31
CA GLN A 53 -8.11 17.66 12.56
C GLN A 53 -8.37 19.01 11.88
N ARG A 54 -8.17 20.10 12.62
CA ARG A 54 -8.20 21.45 12.06
C ARG A 54 -7.09 21.64 11.02
N ARG A 55 -7.45 22.04 9.81
CA ARG A 55 -6.54 22.29 8.67
C ARG A 55 -6.83 23.65 8.02
N TYR A 56 -5.92 24.11 7.16
CA TYR A 56 -6.09 25.30 6.33
C TYR A 56 -6.67 24.93 4.96
N PRO A 57 -7.97 25.20 4.69
CA PRO A 57 -8.68 24.72 3.49
C PRO A 57 -8.37 25.53 2.21
N ALA A 58 -7.70 26.69 2.32
CA ALA A 58 -7.42 27.58 1.20
C ALA A 58 -8.65 27.83 0.31
N SER A 59 -8.58 27.55 -0.99
CA SER A 59 -9.68 27.78 -1.93
C SER A 59 -10.94 26.93 -1.72
N LEU A 60 -10.93 25.96 -0.81
CA LEU A 60 -12.12 25.16 -0.49
C LEU A 60 -13.19 25.95 0.32
N THR A 61 -12.88 27.18 0.76
CA THR A 61 -13.84 28.05 1.47
C THR A 61 -14.77 28.84 0.55
N LYS A 62 -14.68 28.63 -0.76
CA LYS A 62 -15.49 29.36 -1.74
C LYS A 62 -16.96 28.94 -1.68
#